data_AF-A0A815KXY6-F1
#
_entry.id   AF-A0A815KXY6-F1
#
_cell.length_a   1.000
_cell.length_b   1.000
_cell.length_c   1.000
_cell.angle_alpha   90.00
_cell.angle_beta   90.00
_cell.angle_gamma   90.00
#
_symmetry.space_group_name_H-M   'P 1'
#
loop_
_entity.id
_entity.type
_entity.pdbx_description
1 polymer ?
#
loop_
_entity_poly.entity_id
_entity_poly.type
_entity_poly.pdbx_seq_one_letter_code
_entity_poly.pdbx_strand_id
1 'polypeptide(L)'
;MRQQSIDNCCPLNTLCFNDYQISAGNLCSILEFCENSTSECPSGTSSYVIQFCRVPKAICLPLEWMTSRPSADTCHPSFTSKISYATGAYPTSFSAADFNGDNHTDLAITNSGSNTISILLASVNGTFTSTQTFPTGIGPLRLAVGDFNGDQRLDIVAVNSIDNTISLLLGFGNGSFLTHRTIPTGLTPYWIAVSDFNHDNHADIVVTHFASDNIGVYLGDGHGNFSTPLIFPTSAYPVGIALGDLNQDNQTDLAVTSYLSNSVSVLYGYGNGSFAKQKMFSTGGTYPFSILIDDLNEDNQSDLVVVNRGDNTVSILLNNGNGTFTLQKKLNTGLNPYQAAVIDLNNDNRKDLVVTNTYSNDISVFLGSINDTFTSETTFPAGDSPTGLLCHDFNNDNRPDIATANNAQTIINILFNRCH
;
A
#
# COMPACT_ATOMS: atom_id res chain seq x y z
N MET A 1 29.62 44.12 30.15
CA MET A 1 30.67 44.75 29.32
C MET A 1 32.04 44.41 29.90
N ARG A 2 32.69 43.39 29.34
CA ARG A 2 34.16 43.23 29.32
C ARG A 2 34.46 42.79 27.89
N GLN A 3 35.21 43.61 27.18
CA GLN A 3 35.68 43.33 25.83
C GLN A 3 37.01 42.59 25.99
N GLN A 4 37.05 41.30 25.69
CA GLN A 4 38.31 40.57 25.52
C GLN A 4 38.52 40.43 24.01
N SER A 5 39.52 41.14 23.50
CA SER A 5 40.07 40.89 22.16
C SER A 5 40.93 39.64 22.24
N ILE A 6 40.56 38.60 21.49
CA ILE A 6 41.43 37.44 21.26
C ILE A 6 41.86 37.52 19.80
N ASP A 7 43.11 37.95 19.59
CA ASP A 7 43.72 38.02 18.27
C ASP A 7 44.31 36.64 17.92
N ASN A 8 43.57 35.81 17.19
CA ASN A 8 44.11 34.57 16.62
C ASN A 8 43.92 34.55 15.10
N CYS A 9 45.02 34.45 14.35
CA CYS A 9 45.00 34.27 12.89
C CYS A 9 44.84 32.77 12.56
N CYS A 10 43.83 32.41 11.75
CA CYS A 10 43.66 31.06 11.22
C CYS A 10 43.72 31.02 9.69
N PRO A 11 44.19 29.92 9.06
CA PRO A 11 44.16 29.76 7.61
C PRO A 11 42.72 29.68 7.06
N LEU A 12 42.52 30.17 5.83
CA LEU A 12 41.24 30.11 5.11
C LEU A 12 40.66 28.67 5.09
N ASN A 13 39.37 28.56 5.39
CA ASN A 13 38.53 27.35 5.38
C ASN A 13 38.74 26.32 6.52
N THR A 14 39.18 26.74 7.70
CA THR A 14 39.18 25.86 8.89
C THR A 14 38.12 26.31 9.90
N LEU A 15 37.17 25.44 10.24
CA LEU A 15 36.25 25.64 11.39
C LEU A 15 37.01 25.26 12.67
N CYS A 16 37.30 26.23 13.53
CA CYS A 16 37.87 25.99 14.85
C CYS A 16 36.75 25.68 15.83
N PHE A 17 36.57 24.40 16.19
CA PHE A 17 35.76 24.02 17.34
C PHE A 17 36.59 24.16 18.61
N ASN A 18 36.14 24.97 19.56
CA ASN A 18 36.63 24.95 20.94
C ASN A 18 35.56 24.32 21.82
N ASP A 19 35.79 23.09 22.29
CA ASP A 19 34.95 22.47 23.31
C ASP A 19 35.23 23.14 24.67
N TYR A 20 34.20 23.70 25.29
CA TYR A 20 34.24 24.15 26.69
C TYR A 20 33.40 23.22 27.55
N GLN A 21 34.04 22.48 28.46
CA GLN A 21 33.34 21.90 29.60
C GLN A 21 33.13 22.97 30.67
N ILE A 22 31.88 23.34 30.91
CA ILE A 22 31.49 24.13 32.08
C ILE A 22 30.78 23.17 33.04
N SER A 23 31.33 23.07 34.25
CA SER A 23 30.88 22.16 35.30
C SER A 23 29.40 22.36 35.67
N ALA A 24 28.76 21.24 36.01
CA ALA A 24 27.39 21.08 36.53
C ALA A 24 26.25 21.19 35.50
N GLY A 25 26.10 20.12 34.71
CA GLY A 25 24.78 19.58 34.36
C GLY A 25 23.93 20.37 33.36
N ASN A 26 24.50 21.23 32.51
CA ASN A 26 23.81 21.83 31.37
C ASN A 26 24.74 21.87 30.14
N LEU A 27 24.24 21.43 28.98
CA LEU A 27 24.88 21.64 27.67
C LEU A 27 24.34 22.94 27.06
N CYS A 28 25.20 23.93 26.87
CA CYS A 28 24.85 25.16 26.14
C CYS A 28 25.39 25.08 24.71
N SER A 29 24.52 25.23 23.71
CA SER A 29 24.95 25.41 22.31
C SER A 29 25.14 26.92 22.06
N ILE A 30 26.34 27.33 21.67
CA ILE A 30 26.59 28.69 21.19
C ILE A 30 26.40 28.67 19.67
N LEU A 31 25.37 29.34 19.16
CA LEU A 31 25.24 29.63 17.73
C LEU A 31 25.99 30.93 17.44
N GLU A 32 27.20 30.82 16.90
CA GLU A 32 27.94 31.98 16.39
C GLU A 32 27.50 32.29 14.96
N PHE A 33 26.96 33.50 14.75
CA PHE A 33 26.84 34.09 13.42
C PHE A 33 28.05 34.98 13.19
N CYS A 34 28.85 34.65 12.18
CA CYS A 34 30.01 35.42 11.81
C CYS A 34 29.78 36.10 10.45
N GLU A 35 29.79 37.43 10.42
CA GLU A 35 29.85 38.18 9.17
C GLU A 35 31.32 38.43 8.79
N ASN A 36 31.70 38.06 7.56
CA ASN A 36 33.05 38.29 7.04
C ASN A 36 33.19 39.75 6.58
N SER A 37 34.18 40.48 7.11
CA SER A 37 34.61 41.76 6.55
C SER A 37 36.10 41.71 6.20
N THR A 38 36.46 42.06 4.96
CA THR A 38 37.85 42.05 4.47
C THR A 38 38.58 43.33 4.86
N SER A 39 39.61 43.23 5.71
CA SER A 39 40.63 44.27 5.88
C SER A 39 41.99 43.65 6.15
N GLU A 40 43.05 44.27 5.61
CA GLU A 40 44.42 43.75 5.57
C GLU A 40 45.19 43.97 6.88
N CYS A 41 45.90 42.94 7.36
CA CYS A 41 46.89 43.06 8.44
C CYS A 41 48.21 43.66 7.92
N PRO A 42 48.89 44.53 8.69
CA PRO A 42 50.13 45.14 8.26
C PRO A 42 51.32 44.19 8.47
N SER A 43 51.54 43.27 7.53
CA SER A 43 52.87 42.81 7.08
C SER A 43 52.75 41.59 6.16
N GLY A 44 53.18 41.81 4.90
CA GLY A 44 53.59 40.85 3.87
C GLY A 44 53.17 39.39 3.97
N THR A 45 52.41 38.99 2.95
CA THR A 45 52.27 37.61 2.42
C THR A 45 51.49 36.59 3.25
N SER A 46 50.16 36.75 3.29
CA SER A 46 49.11 35.74 3.02
C SER A 46 47.76 36.31 3.49
N SER A 47 46.69 36.07 2.74
CA SER A 47 45.35 36.61 3.01
C SER A 47 44.73 35.98 4.27
N TYR A 48 44.57 36.75 5.34
CA TYR A 48 43.86 36.38 6.58
C TYR A 48 42.56 37.21 6.72
N VAL A 49 41.53 36.63 7.36
CA VAL A 49 40.24 37.29 7.63
C VAL A 49 40.15 37.62 9.12
N ILE A 50 39.78 38.86 9.47
CA ILE A 50 39.42 39.26 10.84
C ILE A 50 37.93 38.95 11.03
N GLN A 51 37.60 38.13 12.02
CA GLN A 51 36.24 37.73 12.35
C GLN A 51 35.78 38.49 13.59
N PHE A 52 34.75 39.34 13.46
CA PHE A 52 34.14 40.02 14.60
C PHE A 52 32.95 39.20 15.11
N CYS A 53 33.15 38.42 16.18
CA CYS A 53 32.05 37.76 16.87
C CYS A 53 31.37 38.76 17.83
N ARG A 54 30.16 39.24 17.48
CA ARG A 54 29.27 39.88 18.47
C ARG A 54 28.55 38.77 19.23
N VAL A 55 28.82 38.66 20.53
CA VAL A 55 28.17 37.67 21.41
C VAL A 55 26.65 37.92 21.43
N PRO A 56 25.79 37.04 20.87
CA PRO A 56 24.37 37.09 21.18
C PRO A 56 24.16 36.51 22.58
N LYS A 57 23.12 36.94 23.28
CA LYS A 57 22.74 36.40 24.59
C LYS A 57 22.72 34.87 24.54
N ALA A 58 23.45 34.22 25.45
CA ALA A 58 23.32 32.78 25.68
C ALA A 58 21.88 32.44 26.08
N ILE A 59 21.25 31.55 25.33
CA ILE A 59 19.97 30.95 25.71
C ILE A 59 20.32 29.63 26.40
N CYS A 60 20.27 29.63 27.73
CA CYS A 60 20.36 28.41 28.52
C CYS A 60 18.94 27.82 28.61
N LEU A 61 18.70 26.67 27.97
CA LEU A 61 17.48 25.90 28.20
C LEU A 61 17.71 24.93 29.38
N PRO A 62 16.71 24.71 30.26
CA PRO A 62 16.80 23.69 31.30
C PRO A 62 17.00 22.31 30.66
N LEU A 63 17.74 21.40 31.31
CA LEU A 63 17.96 20.03 30.84
C LEU A 63 16.65 19.23 30.64
N GLU A 64 15.52 19.73 31.12
CA GLU A 64 14.18 19.18 30.90
C GLU A 64 13.60 19.48 29.50
N TRP A 65 14.25 20.30 28.67
CA TRP A 65 13.78 20.68 27.32
C TRP A 65 14.59 20.04 26.17
N MET A 66 15.58 19.19 26.48
CA MET A 66 16.31 18.41 25.47
C MET A 66 15.75 16.99 25.27
N THR A 67 14.69 16.60 25.97
CA THR A 67 13.91 15.39 25.69
C THR A 67 12.68 15.64 24.81
N SER A 68 12.46 16.89 24.40
CA SER A 68 11.46 17.25 23.40
C SER A 68 12.05 18.20 22.37
N ARG A 69 12.94 17.67 21.51
CA ARG A 69 12.70 17.99 20.08
C ARG A 69 11.23 17.61 19.86
N PRO A 70 10.37 18.47 19.30
CA PRO A 70 9.17 17.93 18.68
C PRO A 70 9.71 16.85 17.74
N SER A 71 9.40 15.58 18.03
CA SER A 71 9.34 14.59 16.96
C SER A 71 8.57 15.28 15.85
N ALA A 72 9.05 15.20 14.61
CA ALA A 72 8.25 15.59 13.45
C ALA A 72 6.80 15.18 13.75
N ASP A 73 5.91 16.18 13.75
CA ASP A 73 4.55 16.12 14.31
C ASP A 73 4.01 14.68 14.27
N THR A 74 3.86 14.02 15.43
CA THR A 74 3.31 12.66 15.47
C THR A 74 1.85 12.74 15.07
N CYS A 75 1.61 12.68 13.76
CA CYS A 75 0.28 12.56 13.22
C CYS A 75 -0.37 11.34 13.85
N HIS A 76 -1.48 11.54 14.54
CA HIS A 76 -2.39 10.46 14.86
C HIS A 76 -3.52 10.46 13.82
N PRO A 77 -3.57 9.48 12.90
CA PRO A 77 -4.61 9.41 11.89
C PRO A 77 -6.00 9.39 12.51
N SER A 78 -6.93 10.15 11.93
CA SER A 78 -8.33 10.23 12.35
C SER A 78 -9.24 10.26 11.13
N PHE A 79 -10.20 9.34 11.09
CA PHE A 79 -11.10 9.14 9.96
C PHE A 79 -12.54 9.55 10.30
N THR A 80 -12.69 10.72 10.92
CA THR A 80 -14.01 11.24 11.36
C THR A 80 -14.80 11.92 10.24
N SER A 81 -14.10 12.37 9.19
CA SER A 81 -14.72 12.98 8.01
C SER A 81 -14.87 11.94 6.91
N LYS A 82 -16.08 11.82 6.34
CA LYS A 82 -16.32 10.91 5.22
C LYS A 82 -17.29 11.48 4.20
N ILE A 83 -17.11 11.06 2.95
CA ILE A 83 -18.06 11.29 1.85
C ILE A 83 -18.46 9.94 1.27
N SER A 84 -19.75 9.78 0.95
CA SER A 84 -20.30 8.56 0.36
C SER A 84 -20.64 8.79 -1.11
N TYR A 85 -20.31 7.83 -1.96
CA TYR A 85 -20.64 7.85 -3.39
C TYR A 85 -21.48 6.64 -3.76
N ALA A 86 -22.50 6.83 -4.59
CA ALA A 86 -23.40 5.77 -5.00
C ALA A 86 -22.75 4.84 -6.04
N THR A 87 -23.01 3.55 -5.90
CA THR A 87 -22.57 2.48 -6.81
C THR A 87 -23.76 1.59 -7.19
N GLY A 88 -23.48 0.46 -7.86
CA GLY A 88 -24.43 -0.64 -7.95
C GLY A 88 -24.61 -1.37 -6.60
N ALA A 89 -25.47 -2.39 -6.61
CA ALA A 89 -25.77 -3.19 -5.43
C ALA A 89 -24.64 -4.16 -5.08
N TYR A 90 -24.37 -4.29 -3.78
CA TYR A 90 -23.34 -5.16 -3.21
C TYR A 90 -21.94 -4.90 -3.80
N PRO A 91 -21.37 -3.69 -3.61
CA PRO A 91 -20.01 -3.39 -4.02
C PRO A 91 -19.02 -4.27 -3.24
N THR A 92 -17.98 -4.77 -3.89
CA THR A 92 -17.08 -5.81 -3.32
C THR A 92 -15.59 -5.51 -3.39
N SER A 93 -15.12 -4.78 -4.42
CA SER A 93 -13.69 -4.57 -4.69
C SER A 93 -13.45 -3.26 -5.42
N PHE A 94 -12.20 -2.76 -5.35
CA PHE A 94 -11.74 -1.54 -5.99
C PHE A 94 -10.54 -1.81 -6.90
N SER A 95 -10.38 -0.95 -7.91
CA SER A 95 -9.09 -0.58 -8.46
C SER A 95 -9.07 0.93 -8.68
N ALA A 96 -7.91 1.53 -8.44
CA ALA A 96 -7.64 2.95 -8.68
C ALA A 96 -6.71 3.10 -9.87
N ALA A 97 -7.11 3.91 -10.83
CA ALA A 97 -6.30 4.25 -11.99
C ALA A 97 -6.89 5.47 -12.71
N ASP A 98 -6.14 6.09 -13.63
CA ASP A 98 -6.66 7.15 -14.48
C ASP A 98 -7.32 6.53 -15.73
N PHE A 99 -8.66 6.37 -15.71
CA PHE A 99 -9.39 5.72 -16.81
C PHE A 99 -9.72 6.67 -17.97
N ASN A 100 -9.51 7.98 -17.78
CA ASN A 100 -9.89 9.01 -18.76
C ASN A 100 -8.72 9.87 -19.27
N GLY A 101 -7.51 9.65 -18.77
CA GLY A 101 -6.28 10.34 -19.16
C GLY A 101 -6.19 11.78 -18.64
N ASP A 102 -6.94 12.14 -17.59
CA ASP A 102 -6.95 13.50 -17.02
C ASP A 102 -5.95 13.69 -15.86
N ASN A 103 -5.18 12.64 -15.54
CA ASN A 103 -4.19 12.59 -14.48
C ASN A 103 -4.78 12.75 -13.06
N HIS A 104 -6.05 12.38 -12.88
CA HIS A 104 -6.68 12.16 -11.58
C HIS A 104 -7.00 10.68 -11.38
N THR A 105 -6.84 10.20 -10.14
CA THR A 105 -7.10 8.80 -9.80
C THR A 105 -8.59 8.52 -9.74
N ASP A 106 -9.12 7.85 -10.75
CA ASP A 106 -10.50 7.36 -10.81
C ASP A 106 -10.65 6.03 -10.05
N LEU A 107 -11.90 5.59 -9.87
CA LEU A 107 -12.22 4.31 -9.23
C LEU A 107 -13.06 3.39 -10.12
N ALA A 108 -12.65 2.13 -10.21
CA ALA A 108 -13.48 1.03 -10.72
C ALA A 108 -13.93 0.13 -9.56
N ILE A 109 -15.22 -0.20 -9.51
CA ILE A 109 -15.83 -0.97 -8.42
C ILE A 109 -16.68 -2.11 -8.97
N THR A 110 -16.45 -3.35 -8.53
CA THR A 110 -17.35 -4.49 -8.83
C THR A 110 -18.61 -4.43 -7.97
N ASN A 111 -19.78 -4.58 -8.59
CA ASN A 111 -21.09 -4.63 -7.93
C ASN A 111 -21.73 -6.00 -8.13
N SER A 112 -21.51 -6.89 -7.17
CA SER A 112 -21.92 -8.30 -7.27
C SER A 112 -23.44 -8.50 -7.36
N GLY A 113 -24.23 -7.63 -6.74
CA GLY A 113 -25.70 -7.69 -6.75
C GLY A 113 -26.33 -7.10 -8.01
N SER A 114 -25.63 -6.19 -8.68
CA SER A 114 -26.09 -5.57 -9.93
C SER A 114 -25.49 -6.18 -11.19
N ASN A 115 -24.50 -7.08 -11.09
CA ASN A 115 -23.76 -7.65 -12.22
C ASN A 115 -23.15 -6.55 -13.12
N THR A 116 -22.53 -5.56 -12.48
CA THR A 116 -21.92 -4.41 -13.16
C THR A 116 -20.60 -4.01 -12.51
N ILE A 117 -19.79 -3.23 -13.25
CA ILE A 117 -18.69 -2.44 -12.71
C ILE A 117 -19.12 -0.97 -12.73
N SER A 118 -18.96 -0.27 -11.60
CA SER A 118 -19.12 1.19 -11.51
C SER A 118 -17.78 1.87 -11.78
N ILE A 119 -17.79 2.91 -12.61
CA ILE A 119 -16.64 3.80 -12.86
C ILE A 119 -16.98 5.18 -12.32
N LEU A 120 -16.18 5.64 -11.36
CA LEU A 120 -16.29 6.94 -10.70
C LEU A 120 -15.10 7.77 -11.14
N LEU A 121 -15.34 8.76 -12.00
CA LEU A 121 -14.28 9.65 -12.50
C LEU A 121 -13.99 10.74 -11.47
N ALA A 122 -12.74 10.86 -11.07
CA ALA A 122 -12.28 11.91 -10.19
C ALA A 122 -12.40 13.27 -10.86
N SER A 123 -12.52 14.29 -10.04
CA SER A 123 -12.45 15.68 -10.48
C SER A 123 -11.30 16.37 -9.75
N VAL A 124 -10.90 17.53 -10.28
CA VAL A 124 -9.75 18.31 -9.79
C VAL A 124 -9.77 18.58 -8.28
N ASN A 125 -10.94 18.59 -7.65
CA ASN A 125 -11.11 18.85 -6.22
C ASN A 125 -11.11 17.58 -5.34
N GLY A 126 -10.79 16.40 -5.89
CA GLY A 126 -10.78 15.13 -5.16
C GLY A 126 -12.16 14.49 -4.95
N THR A 127 -13.21 15.06 -5.56
CA THR A 127 -14.55 14.45 -5.54
C THR A 127 -14.78 13.58 -6.76
N PHE A 128 -15.60 12.54 -6.62
CA PHE A 128 -15.98 11.70 -7.74
C PHE A 128 -17.25 12.24 -8.40
N THR A 129 -17.18 12.37 -9.72
CA THR A 129 -18.30 12.75 -10.57
C THR A 129 -19.04 11.51 -11.08
N SER A 130 -20.08 11.72 -11.88
CA SER A 130 -21.05 10.74 -12.37
C SER A 130 -20.59 9.27 -12.40
N THR A 131 -21.31 8.41 -11.68
CA THR A 131 -21.15 6.96 -11.76
C THR A 131 -21.63 6.45 -13.12
N GLN A 132 -20.72 5.90 -13.92
CA GLN A 132 -21.07 5.09 -15.08
C GLN A 132 -21.09 3.61 -14.67
N THR A 133 -21.98 2.80 -15.25
CA THR A 133 -22.03 1.37 -14.98
C THR A 133 -21.91 0.56 -16.26
N PHE A 134 -21.09 -0.49 -16.20
CA PHE A 134 -20.83 -1.39 -17.33
C PHE A 134 -21.23 -2.81 -16.95
N PRO A 135 -22.07 -3.50 -17.75
CA PRO A 135 -22.49 -4.87 -17.47
C PRO A 135 -21.31 -5.86 -17.51
N THR A 136 -21.33 -6.83 -16.59
CA THR A 136 -20.43 -7.98 -16.54
C THR A 136 -21.21 -9.29 -16.68
N GLY A 137 -20.53 -10.42 -16.49
CA GLY A 137 -21.16 -11.68 -16.07
C GLY A 137 -21.77 -11.60 -14.67
N ILE A 138 -22.23 -12.74 -14.16
CA ILE A 138 -23.04 -12.84 -12.95
C ILE A 138 -22.17 -12.99 -11.69
N GLY A 139 -22.41 -12.11 -10.72
CA GLY A 139 -21.71 -12.10 -9.43
C GLY A 139 -20.23 -11.71 -9.51
N PRO A 140 -19.89 -10.54 -10.08
CA PRO A 140 -18.51 -10.04 -10.12
C PRO A 140 -17.96 -9.81 -8.69
N LEU A 141 -16.82 -10.43 -8.35
CA LEU A 141 -16.24 -10.36 -7.00
C LEU A 141 -14.97 -9.51 -6.88
N ARG A 142 -14.09 -9.61 -7.87
CA ARG A 142 -12.81 -8.91 -7.94
C ARG A 142 -12.57 -8.45 -9.37
N LEU A 143 -11.87 -7.33 -9.49
CA LEU A 143 -11.40 -6.82 -10.78
C LEU A 143 -9.90 -6.55 -10.72
N ALA A 144 -9.29 -6.48 -11.90
CA ALA A 144 -7.95 -5.99 -12.13
C ALA A 144 -7.93 -5.14 -13.40
N VAL A 145 -6.91 -4.30 -13.51
CA VAL A 145 -6.78 -3.29 -14.56
C VAL A 145 -5.43 -3.48 -15.25
N GLY A 146 -5.39 -3.30 -16.57
CA GLY A 146 -4.19 -3.42 -17.39
C GLY A 146 -4.48 -3.05 -18.83
N ASP A 147 -3.46 -2.99 -19.69
CA ASP A 147 -3.64 -2.92 -21.14
C ASP A 147 -3.60 -4.35 -21.70
N PHE A 148 -4.77 -4.89 -22.10
CA PHE A 148 -4.85 -6.27 -22.60
C PHE A 148 -4.79 -6.34 -24.13
N ASN A 149 -4.84 -5.20 -24.83
CA ASN A 149 -4.95 -5.15 -26.29
C ASN A 149 -3.85 -4.30 -26.98
N GLY A 150 -2.89 -3.79 -26.23
CA GLY A 150 -1.72 -3.06 -26.70
C GLY A 150 -2.02 -1.64 -27.17
N ASP A 151 -3.17 -1.07 -26.80
CA ASP A 151 -3.58 0.27 -27.24
C ASP A 151 -3.21 1.40 -26.25
N GLN A 152 -2.52 1.06 -25.16
CA GLN A 152 -2.07 1.94 -24.08
C GLN A 152 -3.21 2.61 -23.31
N ARG A 153 -4.43 2.05 -23.36
CA ARG A 153 -5.56 2.48 -22.55
C ARG A 153 -5.90 1.39 -21.55
N LEU A 154 -6.39 1.83 -20.39
CA LEU A 154 -6.72 0.90 -19.32
C LEU A 154 -8.00 0.13 -19.66
N ASP A 155 -7.86 -1.18 -19.66
CA ASP A 155 -8.93 -2.16 -19.75
C ASP A 155 -9.21 -2.75 -18.36
N ILE A 156 -10.35 -3.43 -18.22
CA ILE A 156 -10.75 -4.06 -16.96
C ILE A 156 -11.05 -5.53 -17.18
N VAL A 157 -10.58 -6.37 -16.27
CA VAL A 157 -11.00 -7.78 -16.14
C VAL A 157 -11.68 -8.00 -14.81
N ALA A 158 -12.79 -8.74 -14.79
CA ALA A 158 -13.51 -9.06 -13.56
C ALA A 158 -13.96 -10.52 -13.52
N VAL A 159 -13.72 -11.19 -12.38
CA VAL A 159 -14.15 -12.58 -12.14
C VAL A 159 -15.59 -12.64 -11.66
N ASN A 160 -16.39 -13.45 -12.35
CA ASN A 160 -17.82 -13.63 -12.14
C ASN A 160 -18.05 -15.01 -11.52
N SER A 161 -18.29 -15.01 -10.21
CA SER A 161 -18.27 -16.22 -9.38
C SER A 161 -19.43 -17.17 -9.62
N ILE A 162 -20.57 -16.68 -10.12
CA ILE A 162 -21.80 -17.45 -10.26
C ILE A 162 -21.85 -18.18 -11.61
N ASP A 163 -21.43 -17.52 -12.70
CA ASP A 163 -21.45 -18.11 -14.05
C ASP A 163 -20.09 -18.71 -14.47
N ASN A 164 -19.07 -18.63 -13.61
CA ASN A 164 -17.72 -19.17 -13.84
C ASN A 164 -17.03 -18.56 -15.06
N THR A 165 -17.06 -17.23 -15.15
CA THR A 165 -16.46 -16.48 -16.26
C THR A 165 -15.58 -15.33 -15.79
N ILE A 166 -14.75 -14.82 -16.70
CA ILE A 166 -14.08 -13.54 -16.59
C ILE A 166 -14.72 -12.61 -17.62
N SER A 167 -15.05 -11.38 -17.21
CA SER A 167 -15.50 -10.31 -18.11
C SER A 167 -14.30 -9.44 -18.47
N LEU A 168 -13.96 -9.33 -19.75
CA LEU A 168 -12.96 -8.39 -20.28
C LEU A 168 -13.67 -7.18 -20.89
N LEU A 169 -13.44 -5.99 -20.34
CA LEU A 169 -13.96 -4.72 -20.81
C LEU A 169 -12.80 -3.90 -21.38
N LEU A 170 -12.78 -3.73 -22.70
CA LEU A 170 -11.75 -2.94 -23.37
C LEU A 170 -12.10 -1.44 -23.30
N GLY A 171 -11.17 -0.62 -22.85
CA GLY A 171 -11.34 0.80 -22.57
C GLY A 171 -11.19 1.70 -23.79
N PHE A 172 -11.90 2.82 -23.78
CA PHE A 172 -11.73 3.89 -24.77
C PHE A 172 -10.75 4.98 -24.33
N GLY A 173 -10.28 4.96 -23.08
CA GLY A 173 -9.39 5.97 -22.50
C GLY A 173 -10.10 7.27 -22.14
N ASN A 174 -11.42 7.23 -21.93
CA ASN A 174 -12.26 8.37 -21.54
C ASN A 174 -13.25 7.99 -20.41
N GLY A 175 -12.96 6.91 -19.67
CA GLY A 175 -13.85 6.33 -18.67
C GLY A 175 -14.98 5.45 -19.22
N SER A 176 -15.07 5.25 -20.55
CA SER A 176 -16.03 4.34 -21.18
C SER A 176 -15.38 3.07 -21.74
N PHE A 177 -16.18 2.01 -21.85
CA PHE A 177 -15.72 0.67 -22.22
C PHE A 177 -16.61 0.03 -23.29
N LEU A 178 -16.03 -0.87 -24.08
CA LEU A 178 -16.77 -1.79 -24.93
C LEU A 178 -17.64 -2.75 -24.08
N THR A 179 -18.67 -3.33 -24.71
CA THR A 179 -19.40 -4.44 -24.10
C THR A 179 -18.43 -5.57 -23.75
N HIS A 180 -18.58 -6.13 -22.55
CA HIS A 180 -17.64 -7.13 -22.08
C HIS A 180 -17.58 -8.35 -23.00
N ARG A 181 -16.38 -8.90 -23.17
CA ARG A 181 -16.15 -10.23 -23.71
C ARG A 181 -16.11 -11.23 -22.56
N THR A 182 -16.73 -12.38 -22.77
CA THR A 182 -16.74 -13.46 -21.77
C THR A 182 -15.61 -14.44 -22.04
N ILE A 183 -14.79 -14.71 -21.03
CA ILE A 183 -13.75 -15.73 -21.05
C ILE A 183 -14.14 -16.82 -20.05
N PRO A 184 -14.33 -18.09 -20.47
CA PRO A 184 -14.62 -19.18 -19.55
C PRO A 184 -13.47 -19.41 -18.57
N THR A 185 -13.78 -19.75 -17.31
CA THR A 185 -12.77 -20.06 -16.29
C THR A 185 -13.20 -21.25 -15.42
N GLY A 186 -12.36 -21.66 -14.46
CA GLY A 186 -12.67 -22.74 -13.51
C GLY A 186 -13.81 -22.40 -12.54
N LEU A 187 -14.19 -23.37 -11.70
CA LEU A 187 -15.39 -23.26 -10.86
C LEU A 187 -15.20 -22.30 -9.67
N THR A 188 -16.21 -21.45 -9.46
CA THR A 188 -16.27 -20.41 -8.43
C THR A 188 -15.00 -19.55 -8.44
N PRO A 189 -14.73 -18.82 -9.54
CA PRO A 189 -13.58 -17.93 -9.59
C PRO A 189 -13.73 -16.83 -8.54
N TYR A 190 -12.70 -16.61 -7.72
CA TYR A 190 -12.80 -15.75 -6.54
C TYR A 190 -11.97 -14.49 -6.63
N TRP A 191 -10.72 -14.62 -7.05
CA TRP A 191 -9.75 -13.54 -7.15
C TRP A 191 -9.08 -13.54 -8.51
N ILE A 192 -8.66 -12.36 -8.94
CA ILE A 192 -7.95 -12.13 -10.20
C ILE A 192 -6.77 -11.20 -9.96
N ALA A 193 -5.65 -11.48 -10.61
CA ALA A 193 -4.50 -10.59 -10.64
C ALA A 193 -3.86 -10.61 -12.04
N VAL A 194 -3.08 -9.57 -12.33
CA VAL A 194 -2.49 -9.31 -13.65
C VAL A 194 -0.99 -9.12 -13.49
N SER A 195 -0.21 -9.75 -14.35
CA SER A 195 1.24 -9.56 -14.48
C SER A 195 1.67 -10.06 -15.86
N ASP A 196 2.91 -9.83 -16.24
CA ASP A 196 3.55 -10.52 -17.35
C ASP A 196 4.27 -11.77 -16.79
N PHE A 197 3.66 -12.94 -16.90
CA PHE A 197 4.21 -14.17 -16.31
C PHE A 197 5.22 -14.86 -17.23
N ASN A 198 5.31 -14.44 -18.50
CA ASN A 198 6.13 -15.11 -19.52
C ASN A 198 7.18 -14.18 -20.18
N HIS A 199 7.25 -12.93 -19.75
CA HIS A 199 8.14 -11.86 -20.23
C HIS A 199 7.96 -11.50 -21.71
N ASP A 200 6.74 -11.57 -22.23
CA ASP A 200 6.43 -11.16 -23.60
C ASP A 200 5.93 -9.70 -23.71
N ASN A 201 5.84 -8.99 -22.59
CA ASN A 201 5.30 -7.63 -22.41
C ASN A 201 3.79 -7.51 -22.67
N HIS A 202 3.04 -8.60 -22.60
CA HIS A 202 1.58 -8.56 -22.59
C HIS A 202 1.03 -8.86 -21.19
N ALA A 203 -0.13 -8.28 -20.90
CA ALA A 203 -0.82 -8.53 -19.65
C ALA A 203 -1.41 -9.95 -19.65
N ASP A 204 -0.89 -10.80 -18.77
CA ASP A 204 -1.45 -12.12 -18.45
C ASP A 204 -2.38 -12.03 -17.24
N ILE A 205 -3.20 -13.06 -17.05
CA ILE A 205 -4.16 -13.14 -15.93
C ILE A 205 -3.93 -14.41 -15.13
N VAL A 206 -4.02 -14.30 -13.80
CA VAL A 206 -4.16 -15.45 -12.91
C VAL A 206 -5.47 -15.37 -12.12
N VAL A 207 -6.17 -16.51 -12.01
CA VAL A 207 -7.46 -16.62 -11.31
C VAL A 207 -7.43 -17.77 -10.30
N THR A 208 -7.96 -17.53 -9.11
CA THR A 208 -8.21 -18.58 -8.10
C THR A 208 -9.56 -19.24 -8.33
N HIS A 209 -9.60 -20.58 -8.36
CA HIS A 209 -10.82 -21.37 -8.52
C HIS A 209 -11.21 -22.03 -7.20
N PHE A 210 -12.02 -21.33 -6.40
CA PHE A 210 -12.35 -21.71 -5.03
C PHE A 210 -12.90 -23.14 -4.92
N ALA A 211 -13.76 -23.55 -5.85
CA ALA A 211 -14.37 -24.88 -5.82
C ALA A 211 -13.56 -25.96 -6.54
N SER A 212 -12.44 -25.60 -7.19
CA SER A 212 -11.61 -26.53 -7.97
C SER A 212 -10.24 -26.79 -7.34
N ASP A 213 -9.92 -26.17 -6.21
CA ASP A 213 -8.65 -26.31 -5.48
C ASP A 213 -7.41 -26.04 -6.36
N ASN A 214 -7.51 -25.06 -7.26
CA ASN A 214 -6.43 -24.69 -8.17
C ASN A 214 -6.49 -23.22 -8.57
N ILE A 215 -5.44 -22.78 -9.26
CA ILE A 215 -5.40 -21.53 -10.01
C ILE A 215 -5.34 -21.82 -11.52
N GLY A 216 -5.83 -20.89 -12.32
CA GLY A 216 -5.63 -20.86 -13.77
C GLY A 216 -4.84 -19.63 -14.19
N VAL A 217 -3.81 -19.84 -15.02
CA VAL A 217 -2.98 -18.78 -15.62
C VAL A 217 -3.30 -18.71 -17.11
N TYR A 218 -3.69 -17.53 -17.58
CA TYR A 218 -4.15 -17.22 -18.92
C TYR A 218 -3.13 -16.28 -19.56
N LEU A 219 -2.38 -16.77 -20.55
CA LEU A 219 -1.38 -15.95 -21.21
C LEU A 219 -2.05 -15.06 -22.26
N GLY A 220 -1.83 -13.75 -22.18
CA GLY A 220 -2.37 -12.76 -23.10
C GLY A 220 -1.59 -12.73 -24.42
N ASP A 221 -2.27 -12.40 -25.52
CA ASP A 221 -1.61 -12.20 -26.82
C ASP A 221 -1.37 -10.73 -27.17
N GLY A 222 -1.67 -9.81 -26.24
CA GLY A 222 -1.60 -8.36 -26.47
C GLY A 222 -2.68 -7.83 -27.42
N HIS A 223 -3.69 -8.62 -27.76
CA HIS A 223 -4.80 -8.24 -28.66
C HIS A 223 -6.17 -8.54 -28.06
N GLY A 224 -6.23 -8.64 -26.73
CA GLY A 224 -7.42 -8.96 -25.96
C GLY A 224 -7.85 -10.42 -26.07
N ASN A 225 -6.96 -11.34 -26.46
CA ASN A 225 -7.21 -12.78 -26.40
C ASN A 225 -6.28 -13.45 -25.40
N PHE A 226 -6.73 -14.58 -24.87
CA PHE A 226 -5.99 -15.37 -23.90
C PHE A 226 -5.84 -16.81 -24.36
N SER A 227 -4.73 -17.43 -24.00
CA SER A 227 -4.48 -18.85 -24.24
C SER A 227 -5.49 -19.74 -23.50
N THR A 228 -5.48 -21.03 -23.81
CA THR A 228 -6.06 -22.02 -22.89
C THR A 228 -5.32 -21.93 -21.55
N PRO A 229 -6.03 -21.98 -20.41
CA PRO A 229 -5.37 -21.77 -19.12
C PRO A 229 -4.43 -22.90 -18.76
N LEU A 230 -3.28 -22.53 -18.19
CA LEU A 230 -2.40 -23.42 -17.46
C LEU A 230 -2.96 -23.59 -16.05
N ILE A 231 -3.18 -24.83 -15.62
CA ILE A 231 -3.81 -25.13 -14.33
C ILE A 231 -2.75 -25.61 -13.33
N PHE A 232 -2.68 -24.94 -12.17
CA PHE A 232 -1.76 -25.30 -11.08
C PHE A 232 -2.55 -25.64 -9.82
N PRO A 233 -2.44 -26.87 -9.30
CA PRO A 233 -3.10 -27.26 -8.05
C PRO A 233 -2.61 -26.41 -6.87
N THR A 234 -3.55 -25.99 -6.03
CA THR A 234 -3.26 -25.33 -4.74
C THR A 234 -3.69 -26.21 -3.57
N SER A 235 -3.63 -25.67 -2.36
CA SER A 235 -4.36 -26.25 -1.22
C SER A 235 -5.85 -25.91 -1.33
N ALA A 236 -6.66 -26.58 -0.50
CA ALA A 236 -8.12 -26.55 -0.64
C ALA A 236 -8.71 -25.14 -0.43
N TYR A 237 -9.65 -24.79 -1.30
CA TYR A 237 -10.39 -23.52 -1.31
C TYR A 237 -9.49 -22.28 -1.43
N PRO A 238 -8.76 -22.10 -2.55
CA PRO A 238 -7.95 -20.91 -2.78
C PRO A 238 -8.84 -19.66 -2.86
N VAL A 239 -8.43 -18.57 -2.21
CA VAL A 239 -9.18 -17.30 -2.19
C VAL A 239 -8.34 -16.17 -2.75
N GLY A 240 -7.53 -15.52 -1.93
CA GLY A 240 -6.72 -14.37 -2.30
C GLY A 240 -5.40 -14.77 -2.95
N ILE A 241 -4.91 -13.91 -3.83
CA ILE A 241 -3.61 -14.06 -4.50
C ILE A 241 -2.85 -12.74 -4.40
N ALA A 242 -1.57 -12.83 -4.07
CA ALA A 242 -0.60 -11.74 -4.16
C ALA A 242 0.54 -12.17 -5.09
N LEU A 243 1.06 -11.21 -5.84
CA LEU A 243 2.14 -11.39 -6.82
C LEU A 243 3.38 -10.65 -6.34
N GLY A 244 4.56 -11.24 -6.52
CA GLY A 244 5.83 -10.60 -6.21
C GLY A 244 6.99 -11.57 -6.35
N ASP A 245 8.22 -11.06 -6.37
CA ASP A 245 9.42 -11.90 -6.29
C ASP A 245 9.66 -12.29 -4.82
N LEU A 246 9.41 -13.56 -4.49
CA LEU A 246 9.46 -14.09 -3.12
C LEU A 246 10.76 -14.86 -2.85
N ASN A 247 11.55 -15.15 -3.88
CA ASN A 247 12.79 -15.91 -3.77
C ASN A 247 14.02 -15.18 -4.36
N GLN A 248 13.85 -13.93 -4.81
CA GLN A 248 14.86 -13.04 -5.39
C GLN A 248 15.45 -13.56 -6.72
N ASP A 249 14.66 -14.24 -7.55
CA ASP A 249 15.08 -14.71 -8.88
C ASP A 249 14.61 -13.82 -10.04
N ASN A 250 13.98 -12.69 -9.74
CA ASN A 250 13.35 -11.74 -10.67
C ASN A 250 12.21 -12.33 -11.51
N GLN A 251 11.59 -13.43 -11.04
CA GLN A 251 10.36 -13.95 -11.61
C GLN A 251 9.16 -13.57 -10.73
N THR A 252 8.00 -13.42 -11.36
CA THR A 252 6.77 -13.22 -10.60
C THR A 252 6.38 -14.55 -9.94
N ASP A 253 6.40 -14.60 -8.61
CA ASP A 253 5.87 -15.69 -7.80
C ASP A 253 4.43 -15.40 -7.37
N LEU A 254 3.73 -16.45 -6.93
CA LEU A 254 2.36 -16.36 -6.42
C LEU A 254 2.31 -16.80 -4.97
N ALA A 255 1.64 -16.01 -4.13
CA ALA A 255 1.22 -16.42 -2.79
C ALA A 255 -0.32 -16.48 -2.74
N VAL A 256 -0.87 -17.67 -2.47
CA VAL A 256 -2.31 -17.94 -2.54
C VAL A 256 -2.85 -18.39 -1.18
N THR A 257 -3.80 -17.65 -0.60
CA THR A 257 -4.46 -18.09 0.64
C THR A 257 -5.39 -19.26 0.39
N SER A 258 -5.38 -20.24 1.29
CA SER A 258 -6.17 -21.47 1.17
C SER A 258 -7.11 -21.61 2.36
N TYR A 259 -8.38 -21.27 2.14
CA TYR A 259 -9.37 -20.98 3.19
C TYR A 259 -9.54 -22.14 4.17
N LEU A 260 -9.81 -23.37 3.71
CA LEU A 260 -9.99 -24.51 4.62
C LEU A 260 -8.68 -25.16 5.07
N SER A 261 -7.58 -24.86 4.39
CA SER A 261 -6.27 -25.43 4.73
C SER A 261 -5.52 -24.62 5.80
N ASN A 262 -6.00 -23.41 6.13
CA ASN A 262 -5.35 -22.48 7.06
C ASN A 262 -3.87 -22.20 6.70
N SER A 263 -3.60 -22.12 5.40
CA SER A 263 -2.26 -22.01 4.84
C SER A 263 -2.21 -20.99 3.71
N VAL A 264 -0.98 -20.60 3.37
CA VAL A 264 -0.64 -19.98 2.09
C VAL A 264 0.10 -21.00 1.25
N SER A 265 -0.35 -21.16 0.00
CA SER A 265 0.34 -21.92 -1.04
C SER A 265 1.21 -20.95 -1.84
N VAL A 266 2.53 -21.13 -1.81
CA VAL A 266 3.48 -20.33 -2.60
C VAL A 266 3.95 -21.13 -3.81
N LEU A 267 3.81 -20.54 -4.99
CA LEU A 267 4.20 -21.12 -6.28
C LEU A 267 5.27 -20.22 -6.91
N TYR A 268 6.49 -20.74 -7.04
CA TYR A 268 7.61 -19.99 -7.62
C TYR A 268 7.55 -20.00 -9.14
N GLY A 269 7.64 -18.83 -9.77
CA GLY A 269 7.57 -18.65 -11.21
C GLY A 269 8.84 -19.11 -11.93
N TYR A 270 8.68 -19.61 -13.15
CA TYR A 270 9.81 -19.89 -14.05
C TYR A 270 9.99 -18.82 -15.14
N GLY A 271 9.18 -17.77 -15.16
CA GLY A 271 9.23 -16.70 -16.17
C GLY A 271 8.75 -17.11 -17.56
N ASN A 272 7.93 -18.15 -17.66
CA ASN A 272 7.37 -18.63 -18.92
C ASN A 272 5.87 -18.97 -18.80
N GLY A 273 5.20 -18.42 -17.80
CA GLY A 273 3.83 -18.74 -17.43
C GLY A 273 3.66 -20.01 -16.58
N SER A 274 4.73 -20.77 -16.34
CA SER A 274 4.68 -21.97 -15.50
C SER A 274 5.32 -21.76 -14.12
N PHE A 275 4.88 -22.57 -13.16
CA PHE A 275 5.26 -22.46 -11.76
C PHE A 275 5.75 -23.80 -11.19
N ALA A 276 6.63 -23.72 -10.20
CA ALA A 276 7.02 -24.84 -9.38
C ALA A 276 5.82 -25.40 -8.61
N LYS A 277 5.94 -26.65 -8.15
CA LYS A 277 4.95 -27.24 -7.23
C LYS A 277 4.84 -26.38 -5.97
N GLN A 278 3.61 -26.16 -5.52
CA GLN A 278 3.33 -25.37 -4.34
C GLN A 278 4.14 -25.80 -3.10
N LYS A 279 4.65 -24.82 -2.36
CA LYS A 279 5.07 -24.96 -0.97
C LYS A 279 4.00 -24.38 -0.07
N MET A 280 3.72 -25.04 1.05
CA MET A 280 2.68 -24.61 1.98
C MET A 280 3.30 -24.02 3.23
N PHE A 281 2.79 -22.87 3.67
CA PHE A 281 3.16 -22.22 4.91
C PHE A 281 1.91 -22.03 5.77
N SER A 282 1.98 -22.41 7.05
CA SER A 282 0.86 -22.22 7.99
C SER A 282 0.71 -20.73 8.30
N THR A 283 -0.51 -20.21 8.25
CA THR A 283 -0.76 -18.81 8.65
C THR A 283 -0.79 -18.65 10.16
N GLY A 284 -0.96 -19.75 10.92
CA GLY A 284 -1.22 -19.73 12.36
C GLY A 284 -2.57 -19.13 12.76
N GLY A 285 -3.37 -18.67 11.78
CA GLY A 285 -4.76 -18.24 11.96
C GLY A 285 -5.73 -19.23 11.29
N THR A 286 -7.01 -18.86 11.20
CA THR A 286 -8.01 -19.71 10.53
C THR A 286 -8.79 -18.97 9.45
N TYR A 287 -9.15 -19.69 8.38
CA TYR A 287 -9.86 -19.15 7.23
C TYR A 287 -9.14 -17.94 6.60
N PRO A 288 -7.88 -18.08 6.15
CA PRO A 288 -7.15 -17.01 5.48
C PRO A 288 -7.88 -16.61 4.20
N PHE A 289 -8.02 -15.32 3.98
CA PHE A 289 -8.92 -14.78 2.98
C PHE A 289 -8.22 -13.85 2.00
N SER A 290 -7.56 -12.79 2.48
CA SER A 290 -6.72 -11.93 1.63
C SER A 290 -5.25 -12.04 2.04
N ILE A 291 -4.37 -11.68 1.12
CA ILE A 291 -2.92 -11.66 1.31
C ILE A 291 -2.32 -10.46 0.59
N LEU A 292 -1.26 -9.90 1.16
CA LEU A 292 -0.42 -8.88 0.55
C LEU A 292 1.04 -9.31 0.62
N ILE A 293 1.84 -8.73 -0.28
CA ILE A 293 3.29 -8.81 -0.28
C ILE A 293 3.83 -7.40 -0.09
N ASP A 294 4.67 -7.20 0.93
CA ASP A 294 5.41 -5.95 1.18
C ASP A 294 6.64 -6.28 2.04
N ASP A 295 7.65 -5.43 2.01
CA ASP A 295 8.81 -5.53 2.91
C ASP A 295 8.47 -4.80 4.22
N LEU A 296 8.14 -5.55 5.28
CA LEU A 296 7.63 -4.99 6.53
C LEU A 296 8.73 -4.67 7.55
N ASN A 297 9.92 -5.24 7.37
CA ASN A 297 11.07 -5.07 8.26
C ASN A 297 12.26 -4.37 7.57
N GLU A 298 12.04 -3.82 6.37
CA GLU A 298 13.02 -3.07 5.58
C GLU A 298 14.31 -3.86 5.28
N ASP A 299 14.20 -5.19 5.15
CA ASP A 299 15.34 -6.07 4.88
C ASP A 299 15.52 -6.41 3.38
N ASN A 300 14.73 -5.77 2.52
CA ASN A 300 14.60 -5.99 1.07
C ASN A 300 14.12 -7.40 0.69
N GLN A 301 13.38 -8.06 1.59
CA GLN A 301 12.70 -9.31 1.29
C GLN A 301 11.19 -9.13 1.41
N SER A 302 10.48 -9.61 0.40
CA SER A 302 9.02 -9.60 0.34
C SER A 302 8.42 -10.50 1.43
N ASP A 303 7.77 -9.90 2.43
CA ASP A 303 7.02 -10.60 3.49
C ASP A 303 5.56 -10.83 3.11
N LEU A 304 4.85 -11.66 3.88
CA LEU A 304 3.42 -11.92 3.69
C LEU A 304 2.57 -11.36 4.83
N VAL A 305 1.55 -10.60 4.46
CA VAL A 305 0.49 -10.15 5.37
C VAL A 305 -0.79 -10.88 5.04
N VAL A 306 -1.26 -11.74 5.95
CA VAL A 306 -2.40 -12.63 5.70
C VAL A 306 -3.56 -12.28 6.62
N VAL A 307 -4.72 -11.96 6.04
CA VAL A 307 -5.94 -11.68 6.78
C VAL A 307 -6.71 -12.98 7.03
N ASN A 308 -6.94 -13.33 8.29
CA ASN A 308 -7.62 -14.54 8.74
C ASN A 308 -9.03 -14.23 9.24
N ARG A 309 -10.04 -14.64 8.46
CA ARG A 309 -11.46 -14.36 8.76
C ARG A 309 -12.00 -15.13 9.95
N GLY A 310 -11.44 -16.31 10.23
CA GLY A 310 -11.99 -17.26 11.18
C GLY A 310 -11.65 -16.94 12.63
N ASP A 311 -10.45 -16.43 12.88
CA ASP A 311 -9.99 -16.05 14.22
C ASP A 311 -9.86 -14.53 14.42
N ASN A 312 -10.30 -13.72 13.46
CA ASN A 312 -10.25 -12.24 13.49
C ASN A 312 -8.83 -11.73 13.71
N THR A 313 -7.89 -12.22 12.89
CA THR A 313 -6.48 -11.82 12.99
C THR A 313 -5.88 -11.46 11.65
N VAL A 314 -4.78 -10.71 11.68
CA VAL A 314 -3.80 -10.63 10.60
C VAL A 314 -2.51 -11.32 11.04
N SER A 315 -2.04 -12.27 10.24
CA SER A 315 -0.74 -12.91 10.42
C SER A 315 0.33 -12.22 9.59
N ILE A 316 1.49 -11.97 10.19
CA ILE A 316 2.69 -11.51 9.50
C ILE A 316 3.67 -12.67 9.43
N LEU A 317 4.02 -13.08 8.21
CA LEU A 317 5.00 -14.11 7.96
C LEU A 317 6.21 -13.46 7.29
N LEU A 318 7.34 -13.45 8.00
CA LEU A 318 8.58 -12.86 7.49
C LEU A 318 9.27 -13.84 6.53
N ASN A 319 9.83 -13.31 5.45
CA ASN A 319 10.65 -14.08 4.53
C ASN A 319 12.04 -14.29 5.13
N ASN A 320 12.58 -15.51 5.01
CA ASN A 320 13.91 -15.85 5.50
C ASN A 320 15.00 -15.71 4.40
N GLY A 321 14.66 -15.11 3.26
CA GLY A 321 15.61 -14.76 2.18
C GLY A 321 15.95 -15.91 1.25
N ASN A 322 15.21 -17.01 1.37
CA ASN A 322 15.39 -18.22 0.57
C ASN A 322 14.05 -18.76 0.05
N GLY A 323 13.03 -17.89 0.00
CA GLY A 323 11.66 -18.28 -0.30
C GLY A 323 11.10 -19.23 0.77
N THR A 324 11.35 -18.97 2.05
CA THR A 324 10.62 -19.64 3.13
C THR A 324 10.13 -18.62 4.12
N PHE A 325 9.00 -18.90 4.75
CA PHE A 325 8.31 -17.94 5.58
C PHE A 325 8.16 -18.43 7.01
N THR A 326 8.41 -17.55 7.97
CA THR A 326 8.27 -17.80 9.40
C THR A 326 7.15 -16.92 9.97
N LEU A 327 6.17 -17.53 10.64
CA LEU A 327 5.14 -16.77 11.35
C LEU A 327 5.78 -15.97 12.50
N GLN A 328 5.72 -14.65 12.40
CA GLN A 328 6.31 -13.75 13.39
C GLN A 328 5.28 -13.23 14.39
N LYS A 329 4.14 -12.73 13.90
CA LYS A 329 3.14 -12.08 14.74
C LYS A 329 1.73 -12.33 14.23
N LYS A 330 0.78 -12.33 15.17
CA LYS A 330 -0.66 -12.19 14.88
C LYS A 330 -1.19 -10.93 15.54
N LEU A 331 -1.92 -10.14 14.76
CA LEU A 331 -2.59 -8.92 15.20
C LEU A 331 -4.08 -9.20 15.29
N ASN A 332 -4.71 -8.91 16.42
CA ASN A 332 -6.17 -9.03 16.54
C ASN A 332 -6.83 -7.84 15.86
N THR A 333 -7.90 -8.09 15.11
CA THR A 333 -8.69 -7.07 14.42
C THR A 333 -10.12 -7.04 14.93
N GLY A 334 -10.95 -6.18 14.32
CA GLY A 334 -12.39 -6.28 14.38
C GLY A 334 -12.93 -7.58 13.78
N LEU A 335 -14.26 -7.72 13.78
CA LEU A 335 -14.94 -8.97 13.46
C LEU A 335 -15.01 -9.22 11.95
N ASN A 336 -14.61 -10.42 11.55
CA ASN A 336 -14.59 -10.92 10.18
C ASN A 336 -13.78 -10.01 9.23
N PRO A 337 -12.46 -9.88 9.46
CA PRO A 337 -11.58 -9.03 8.67
C PRO A 337 -11.49 -9.54 7.23
N TYR A 338 -11.51 -8.66 6.23
CA TYR A 338 -11.76 -9.06 4.84
C TYR A 338 -10.63 -8.68 3.87
N GLN A 339 -10.18 -7.42 3.87
CA GLN A 339 -9.06 -6.97 3.05
C GLN A 339 -8.11 -6.12 3.91
N ALA A 340 -6.82 -6.15 3.58
CA ALA A 340 -5.82 -5.30 4.20
C ALA A 340 -5.14 -4.38 3.17
N ALA A 341 -4.49 -3.33 3.65
CA ALA A 341 -3.57 -2.48 2.90
C ALA A 341 -2.38 -2.11 3.80
N VAL A 342 -1.20 -2.02 3.20
CA VAL A 342 0.04 -1.59 3.87
C VAL A 342 0.46 -0.24 3.29
N ILE A 343 0.55 0.80 4.12
CA ILE A 343 0.84 2.17 3.70
C ILE A 343 1.28 3.02 4.89
N ASP A 344 2.10 4.04 4.68
CA ASP A 344 2.42 5.04 5.70
C ASP A 344 1.25 6.04 5.85
N LEU A 345 0.41 5.88 6.88
CA LEU A 345 -0.77 6.73 7.10
C LEU A 345 -0.45 8.01 7.85
N ASN A 346 0.63 8.03 8.62
CA ASN A 346 0.98 9.15 9.49
C ASN A 346 2.20 9.94 8.99
N ASN A 347 2.71 9.59 7.80
CA ASN A 347 3.89 10.16 7.15
C ASN A 347 5.15 10.08 8.03
N ASP A 348 5.30 9.00 8.80
CA ASP A 348 6.48 8.74 9.64
C ASP A 348 7.56 7.88 8.95
N ASN A 349 7.35 7.57 7.67
CA ASN A 349 8.12 6.68 6.80
C ASN A 349 8.14 5.21 7.24
N ARG A 350 7.24 4.79 8.13
CA ARG A 350 7.04 3.36 8.43
C ARG A 350 5.74 2.87 7.81
N LYS A 351 5.71 1.58 7.52
CA LYS A 351 4.52 0.92 7.00
C LYS A 351 3.49 0.72 8.12
N ASP A 352 2.30 1.27 7.93
CA ASP A 352 1.12 0.99 8.75
C ASP A 352 0.23 -0.05 8.07
N LEU A 353 -0.66 -0.66 8.85
CA LEU A 353 -1.60 -1.67 8.38
C LEU A 353 -3.03 -1.21 8.60
N VAL A 354 -3.83 -1.26 7.54
CA VAL A 354 -5.30 -1.04 7.57
C VAL A 354 -6.01 -2.32 7.22
N VAL A 355 -7.09 -2.65 7.92
CA VAL A 355 -7.91 -3.85 7.68
C VAL A 355 -9.39 -3.50 7.70
N THR A 356 -10.18 -3.96 6.74
CA THR A 356 -11.65 -3.83 6.76
C THR A 356 -12.29 -4.97 7.54
N ASN A 357 -13.26 -4.67 8.40
CA ASN A 357 -13.95 -5.69 9.21
C ASN A 357 -15.45 -5.72 8.91
N THR A 358 -15.88 -6.79 8.26
CA THR A 358 -17.24 -6.85 7.68
C THR A 358 -18.36 -6.99 8.71
N TYR A 359 -18.10 -7.57 9.88
CA TYR A 359 -19.13 -7.80 10.89
C TYR A 359 -19.13 -6.74 12.01
N SER A 360 -18.01 -6.04 12.23
CA SER A 360 -17.94 -4.90 13.15
C SER A 360 -18.22 -3.55 12.48
N ASN A 361 -18.35 -3.50 11.15
CA ASN A 361 -18.65 -2.27 10.39
C ASN A 361 -17.60 -1.15 10.56
N ASP A 362 -16.35 -1.54 10.78
CA ASP A 362 -15.21 -0.66 11.03
C ASP A 362 -13.97 -1.08 10.22
N ILE A 363 -12.94 -0.25 10.30
CA ILE A 363 -11.58 -0.60 9.91
C ILE A 363 -10.70 -0.69 11.16
N SER A 364 -9.77 -1.64 11.17
CA SER A 364 -8.66 -1.70 12.13
C SER A 364 -7.44 -1.00 11.54
N VAL A 365 -6.77 -0.17 12.33
CA VAL A 365 -5.53 0.53 11.98
C VAL A 365 -4.46 0.15 12.99
N PHE A 366 -3.28 -0.23 12.50
CA PHE A 366 -2.10 -0.50 13.28
C PHE A 366 -0.95 0.34 12.75
N LEU A 367 -0.38 1.21 13.58
CA LEU A 367 0.75 2.03 13.18
C LEU A 367 2.06 1.24 13.29
N GLY A 368 2.95 1.43 12.34
CA GLY A 368 4.32 0.94 12.37
C GLY A 368 5.11 1.61 13.49
N SER A 369 6.03 0.86 14.08
CA SER A 369 6.93 1.31 15.15
C SER A 369 8.35 0.91 14.82
N ILE A 370 9.31 1.65 15.39
CA ILE A 370 10.75 1.61 15.09
C ILE A 370 11.44 0.25 15.32
N ASN A 371 10.74 -0.74 15.87
CA ASN A 371 11.27 -2.08 16.15
C ASN A 371 10.61 -3.15 15.26
N ASP A 372 10.17 -2.78 14.05
CA ASP A 372 9.44 -3.66 13.12
C ASP A 372 8.21 -4.29 13.78
N THR A 373 7.54 -3.47 14.59
CA THR A 373 6.35 -3.87 15.33
C THR A 373 5.20 -2.94 15.02
N PHE A 374 4.01 -3.50 15.06
CA PHE A 374 2.77 -2.74 15.02
C PHE A 374 2.29 -2.34 16.42
N THR A 375 1.69 -1.14 16.53
CA THR A 375 0.98 -0.67 17.72
C THR A 375 -0.23 -1.54 18.05
N SER A 376 -0.89 -1.26 19.18
CA SER A 376 -2.23 -1.77 19.42
C SER A 376 -3.22 -1.23 18.38
N GLU A 377 -4.26 -2.02 18.15
CA GLU A 377 -5.36 -1.70 17.24
C GLU A 377 -6.05 -0.39 17.63
N THR A 378 -6.30 0.46 16.64
CA THR A 378 -7.27 1.56 16.70
C THR A 378 -8.35 1.32 15.67
N THR A 379 -9.62 1.54 15.99
CA THR A 379 -10.74 1.29 15.07
C THR A 379 -11.47 2.56 14.66
N PHE A 380 -11.95 2.59 13.42
CA PHE A 380 -12.75 3.69 12.88
C PHE A 380 -13.99 3.17 12.13
N PRO A 381 -15.18 3.76 12.31
CA PRO A 381 -16.38 3.35 11.59
C PRO A 381 -16.22 3.50 10.07
N ALA A 382 -16.51 2.45 9.31
CA ALA A 382 -16.27 2.41 7.87
C ALA A 382 -17.56 2.28 7.02
N GLY A 383 -18.72 2.19 7.67
CA GLY A 383 -20.01 1.89 7.04
C GLY A 383 -20.35 0.40 7.13
N ASP A 384 -21.49 -0.02 6.57
CA ASP A 384 -22.00 -1.37 6.80
C ASP A 384 -21.31 -2.39 5.89
N SER A 385 -20.77 -3.45 6.51
CA SER A 385 -20.04 -4.53 5.84
C SER A 385 -18.96 -4.07 4.86
N PRO A 386 -17.93 -3.35 5.33
CA PRO A 386 -16.83 -2.89 4.47
C PRO A 386 -16.04 -4.11 3.98
N THR A 387 -15.98 -4.30 2.67
CA THR A 387 -15.29 -5.44 2.03
C THR A 387 -14.05 -4.95 1.31
N GLY A 388 -14.23 -4.17 0.25
CA GLY A 388 -13.14 -3.55 -0.50
C GLY A 388 -12.41 -2.49 0.33
N LEU A 389 -11.10 -2.42 0.13
CA LEU A 389 -10.19 -1.45 0.74
C LEU A 389 -9.24 -0.89 -0.31
N LEU A 390 -9.06 0.43 -0.32
CA LEU A 390 -8.04 1.11 -1.11
C LEU A 390 -7.53 2.30 -0.31
N CYS A 391 -6.21 2.49 -0.27
CA CYS A 391 -5.58 3.65 0.34
C CYS A 391 -4.96 4.52 -0.75
N HIS A 392 -5.31 5.80 -0.77
CA HIS A 392 -4.80 6.78 -1.72
C HIS A 392 -5.05 8.19 -1.18
N ASP A 393 -4.25 9.17 -1.58
CA ASP A 393 -4.55 10.57 -1.28
C ASP A 393 -5.66 11.05 -2.23
N PHE A 394 -6.92 11.03 -1.78
CA PHE A 394 -8.06 11.39 -2.63
C PHE A 394 -8.29 12.89 -2.70
N ASN A 395 -7.75 13.66 -1.75
CA ASN A 395 -7.99 15.10 -1.66
C ASN A 395 -6.74 15.96 -1.99
N ASN A 396 -5.62 15.32 -2.33
CA ASN A 396 -4.32 15.92 -2.62
C ASN A 396 -3.71 16.70 -1.44
N ASP A 397 -3.90 16.24 -0.20
CA ASP A 397 -3.29 16.82 1.01
C ASP A 397 -1.97 16.15 1.44
N ASN A 398 -1.44 15.27 0.59
CA ASN A 398 -0.27 14.42 0.80
C ASN A 398 -0.41 13.47 2.00
N ARG A 399 -1.64 13.05 2.33
CA ARG A 399 -1.89 12.00 3.32
C ARG A 399 -2.79 10.95 2.71
N PRO A 400 -2.48 9.65 2.89
CA PRO A 400 -3.36 8.63 2.37
C PRO A 400 -4.70 8.64 3.12
N ASP A 401 -5.77 8.75 2.34
CA ASP A 401 -7.15 8.54 2.74
C ASP A 401 -7.54 7.07 2.51
N ILE A 402 -8.70 6.66 3.01
CA ILE A 402 -9.17 5.27 2.93
C ILE A 402 -10.52 5.20 2.20
N ALA A 403 -10.61 4.43 1.13
CA ALA A 403 -11.86 4.07 0.48
C ALA A 403 -12.33 2.67 0.94
N THR A 404 -13.62 2.55 1.27
CA THR A 404 -14.26 1.28 1.64
C THR A 404 -15.50 0.98 0.79
N ALA A 405 -15.64 -0.28 0.37
CA ALA A 405 -16.81 -0.75 -0.38
C ALA A 405 -17.79 -1.38 0.60
N ASN A 406 -18.91 -0.70 0.85
CA ASN A 406 -19.88 -1.11 1.86
C ASN A 406 -20.85 -2.10 1.25
N ASN A 407 -20.56 -3.39 1.37
CA ASN A 407 -21.27 -4.44 0.67
C ASN A 407 -22.75 -4.51 1.05
N ALA A 408 -23.11 -4.19 2.30
CA ALA A 408 -24.51 -4.16 2.72
C ALA A 408 -25.25 -2.88 2.24
N GLN A 409 -24.55 -1.98 1.55
CA GLN A 409 -25.07 -0.71 1.05
C GLN A 409 -24.83 -0.60 -0.47
N THR A 410 -25.43 0.38 -1.13
CA THR A 410 -25.17 0.68 -2.56
C THR A 410 -24.20 1.85 -2.68
N ILE A 411 -23.20 1.89 -1.80
CA ILE A 411 -22.26 3.01 -1.69
C ILE A 411 -20.83 2.52 -1.46
N ILE A 412 -19.89 3.42 -1.75
CA ILE A 412 -18.55 3.42 -1.19
C ILE A 412 -18.41 4.61 -0.25
N ASN A 413 -17.55 4.50 0.77
CA ASN A 413 -17.14 5.63 1.60
C ASN A 413 -15.69 5.99 1.31
N ILE A 414 -15.40 7.28 1.21
CA ILE A 414 -14.05 7.84 1.30
C ILE A 414 -13.92 8.44 2.69
N LEU A 415 -13.02 7.89 3.50
CA LEU A 415 -12.68 8.30 4.86
C LEU A 415 -11.42 9.18 4.77
N PHE A 416 -11.55 10.46 5.09
CA PHE A 416 -10.44 11.41 4.97
C PHE A 416 -9.55 11.38 6.21
N ASN A 417 -8.24 11.27 5.99
CA ASN A 417 -7.24 11.21 7.02
C ASN A 417 -6.94 12.61 7.57
N ARG A 418 -7.39 12.86 8.80
CA ARG A 418 -7.03 14.06 9.55
C ARG A 418 -5.99 13.69 10.60
N CYS A 419 -4.83 14.32 10.55
CA CYS A 419 -3.89 14.25 11.68
C CYS A 419 -4.33 15.21 12.79
N HIS A 420 -4.32 14.71 14.01
CA HIS A 420 -4.52 15.50 15.23
C HIS A 420 -3.32 15.45 16.14
#